data_AF-A0A2J0L702-F1
#
_entry.id   AF-A0A2J0L702-F1
#
_cell.length_a   1.000
_cell.length_b   1.000
_cell.length_c   1.000
_cell.angle_alpha   90.00
_cell.angle_beta   90.00
_cell.angle_gamma   90.00
#
_symmetry.space_group_name_H-M   'P 1'
#
loop_
_entity.id
_entity.type
_entity.pdbx_description
1 polymer ?
#
loop_
_entity_poly.entity_id
_entity_poly.type
_entity_poly.pdbx_seq_one_letter_code
_entity_poly.pdbx_strand_id
1 'polypeptide(L)' 'MVGILSVKFIKGGIYHYMDVPEELYQELLKAHSPGKFLAERIKNVYDYVKDQN' A
#
# COMPACT_ATOMS: atom_id res chain seq x y z
N MET A 1 -15.00 0.43 -4.78
CA MET A 1 -14.73 1.79 -4.28
C MET A 1 -13.22 2.02 -4.29
N VAL A 2 -12.74 3.23 -4.54
CA VAL A 2 -11.30 3.58 -4.44
C VAL A 2 -11.04 4.37 -3.15
N GLY A 3 -9.85 4.24 -2.58
CA GLY A 3 -9.48 4.92 -1.34
C GLY A 3 -7.98 5.06 -1.14
N ILE A 4 -7.58 5.53 0.04
CA ILE A 4 -6.17 5.70 0.42
C ILE A 4 -5.71 4.46 1.17
N LEU A 5 -4.72 3.75 0.63
CA LEU A 5 -4.04 2.67 1.34
C LEU A 5 -2.83 3.22 2.10
N SER A 6 -2.90 3.17 3.43
CA SER A 6 -1.80 3.62 4.29
C SER A 6 -0.95 2.43 4.74
N VAL A 7 0.35 2.45 4.45
CA VAL A 7 1.30 1.40 4.81
C VAL A 7 2.39 1.96 5.71
N LYS A 8 2.44 1.47 6.96
CA LYS A 8 3.52 1.78 7.90
C LYS A 8 4.64 0.76 7.73
N PHE A 9 5.81 1.22 7.29
CA PHE A 9 7.00 0.37 7.22
C PHE A 9 7.76 0.38 8.55
N ILE A 10 8.34 -0.76 8.93
CA ILE A 10 9.21 -0.88 10.12
C ILE A 10 10.38 0.11 10.04
N LYS A 11 10.89 0.34 8.82
CA LYS A 11 11.92 1.35 8.52
C LYS A 11 11.42 2.17 7.35
N GLY A 12 11.17 3.47 7.55
CA GLY A 12 10.89 4.40 6.45
C GLY A 12 9.63 5.25 6.55
N GLY A 13 8.83 5.15 7.61
CA GLY A 13 7.64 5.99 7.83
C GLY A 13 6.34 5.39 7.28
N ILE A 14 5.32 6.24 7.13
CA ILE A 14 4.00 5.85 6.59
C ILE A 14 3.89 6.34 5.15
N TYR A 15 3.41 5.47 4.26
CA TYR A 15 3.18 5.78 2.85
C TYR A 15 1.68 5.69 2.58
N HIS A 16 1.12 6.74 2.00
CA HIS A 16 -0.29 6.83 1.64
C HIS A 16 -0.42 6.70 0.12
N TYR A 17 -0.79 5.51 -0.36
CA TYR A 17 -1.04 5.25 -1.78
C TYR A 17 -2.46 5.70 -2.14
N MET A 18 -2.57 6.49 -3.21
CA MET A 18 -3.81 7.13 -3.64
C MET A 18 -4.59 6.26 -4.63
N ASP A 19 -5.91 6.42 -4.68
CA ASP A 19 -6.82 5.77 -5.64
C ASP A 19 -6.71 4.24 -5.71
N VAL A 20 -6.35 3.60 -4.59
CA VAL A 20 -6.20 2.15 -4.51
C VAL A 20 -7.60 1.49 -4.41
N PRO A 21 -7.95 0.56 -5.30
CA PRO A 21 -9.17 -0.22 -5.20
C PRO A 21 -9.22 -1.04 -3.90
N GLU A 22 -10.39 -1.10 -3.28
CA GLU A 22 -10.60 -1.86 -2.04
C GLU A 22 -10.24 -3.34 -2.16
N GLU A 23 -10.39 -3.94 -3.35
CA GLU A 23 -9.98 -5.32 -3.63
C GLU A 23 -8.49 -5.55 -3.38
N LEU A 24 -7.62 -4.61 -3.75
CA LEU A 24 -6.18 -4.71 -3.51
C LEU A 24 -5.84 -4.65 -2.02
N TYR A 25 -6.61 -3.92 -1.22
CA TYR A 25 -6.48 -3.95 0.24
C TYR A 25 -6.83 -5.34 0.79
N GLN A 26 -7.94 -5.93 0.34
CA GLN A 26 -8.35 -7.26 0.77
C GLN A 26 -7.37 -8.35 0.32
N GLU A 27 -6.82 -8.25 -0.89
CA GLU A 27 -5.76 -9.15 -1.38
C GLU A 27 -4.47 -8.99 -0.58
N LEU A 28 -4.05 -7.75 -0.29
CA LEU A 28 -2.86 -7.47 0.52
C LEU A 28 -2.94 -8.09 1.91
N LEU A 29 -4.10 -8.03 2.57
CA LEU A 29 -4.34 -8.65 3.88
C LEU A 29 -4.28 -10.19 3.84
N LYS A 30 -4.65 -10.80 2.72
CA LYS A 30 -4.65 -12.26 2.53
C LYS A 30 -3.35 -12.80 1.95
N ALA A 31 -2.47 -11.93 1.46
CA ALA A 31 -1.23 -12.33 0.80
C ALA A 31 -0.30 -13.06 1.77
N HIS A 32 0.29 -14.18 1.31
CA HIS A 32 1.31 -14.91 2.07
C HIS A 32 2.53 -14.05 2.40
N SER A 33 2.83 -13.04 1.56
CA SER A 33 3.84 -12.02 1.82
C SER A 33 3.30 -10.64 1.43
N PRO A 34 2.77 -9.87 2.40
CA PRO A 34 2.21 -8.54 2.12
C PRO A 34 3.24 -7.59 1.49
N GLY A 35 4.50 -7.66 1.92
CA GLY A 35 5.57 -6.84 1.35
C GLY A 35 5.86 -7.15 -0.12
N LYS A 36 5.85 -8.45 -0.51
CA LYS A 36 6.01 -8.85 -1.91
C LYS A 36 4.82 -8.40 -2.74
N PHE A 37 3.59 -8.63 -2.26
CA PHE A 37 2.38 -8.19 -2.94
C PHE A 37 2.38 -6.68 -3.17
N LEU A 38 2.70 -5.90 -2.15
CA LEU A 38 2.78 -4.45 -2.24
C LEU A 38 3.80 -4.00 -3.31
N ALA A 39 4.98 -4.63 -3.36
CA ALA A 39 6.02 -4.30 -4.33
C ALA A 39 5.59 -4.60 -5.78
N GLU A 40 4.88 -5.71 -5.99
CA GLU A 40 4.46 -6.17 -7.33
C GLU A 40 3.21 -5.46 -7.84
N ARG A 41 2.25 -5.15 -6.96
CA ARG A 41 0.90 -4.71 -7.36
C ARG A 41 0.61 -3.24 -7.07
N ILE A 42 1.38 -2.59 -6.18
CA ILE A 42 1.02 -1.26 -5.66
C ILE A 42 2.14 -0.23 -5.79
N LYS A 43 3.36 -0.55 -5.34
CA LYS A 43 4.44 0.43 -5.08
C LYS A 43 4.83 1.32 -6.27
N ASN A 44 4.79 0.79 -7.49
CA ASN A 44 5.14 1.51 -8.72
C ASN A 44 3.92 1.73 -9.64
N VAL A 45 2.71 1.45 -9.12
CA VAL A 45 1.46 1.51 -9.87
C VAL A 45 0.62 2.71 -9.42
N TYR A 46 0.66 3.03 -8.14
CA TYR A 46 -0.10 4.11 -7.53
C TYR A 46 0.81 5.19 -6.99
N ASP A 47 0.42 6.44 -7.21
CA ASP A 47 1.07 7.60 -6.59
C ASP A 47 0.93 7.53 -5.08
N TYR A 48 1.93 8.07 -4.38
CA TYR A 48 1.92 8.09 -2.92
C TYR A 48 2.47 9.39 -2.34
N VAL A 49 1.98 9.70 -1.14
CA VAL A 49 2.57 10.71 -0.25
C VAL A 49 3.23 10.00 0.93
N LYS A 50 4.44 10.42 1.28
CA LYS A 50 5.18 9.89 2.42
C LYS A 50 4.99 10.82 3.63
N ASP A 51 4.46 10.28 4.71
CA ASP A 51 4.46 10.92 6.03
C ASP A 51 5.67 10.43 6.84
N GLN A 52 6.45 11.39 7.35
CA GLN A 52 7.71 11.16 8.07
C GLN A 52 7.63 11.46 9.57
N ASN A 53 6.44 11.74 10.11
CA ASN A 53 6.27 12.04 11.53
C ASN A 53 6.56 10.85 12.47
#